data_AF-A0A966X7H8-F1
#
_entry.id   AF-A0A966X7H8-F1
#
_cell.length_a   1.000
_cell.length_b   1.000
_cell.length_c   1.000
_cell.angle_alpha   90.00
_cell.angle_beta   90.00
_cell.angle_gamma   90.00
#
_symmetry.space_group_name_H-M   'P 1'
#
loop_
_entity.id
_entity.type
_entity.pdbx_description
1 polymer ?
#
loop_
_entity_poly.entity_id
_entity_poly.type
_entity_poly.pdbx_seq_one_letter_code
_entity_poly.pdbx_strand_id
1 'polypeptide(L)'
;EIAGTSGEYNARTGFGTRLFDLLGVDADGFEAIVRAHDTDEGVLQGLLAHKHPSVEAVAAFNHQAESWPEGNPEAQERHRTMLEKAGFGHRTDIVTMADRLDLDDGREVPHGGHLGKGLAKH
;
A
#
# COMPACT_ATOMS: atom_id res chain seq x y z
N GLU A 1 -10.61 -8.89 11.67
CA GLU A 1 -11.02 -9.63 10.46
C GLU A 1 -12.54 -9.77 10.45
N ILE A 2 -13.21 -9.44 9.33
CA ILE A 2 -14.67 -9.38 9.25
C ILE A 2 -15.31 -10.69 8.76
N ALA A 3 -14.78 -11.25 7.66
CA ALA A 3 -15.37 -12.41 6.97
C ALA A 3 -14.64 -13.74 7.23
N GLY A 4 -13.47 -13.73 7.88
CA GLY A 4 -12.68 -14.95 8.11
C GLY A 4 -11.95 -15.48 6.86
N THR A 5 -11.79 -14.65 5.83
CA THR A 5 -11.28 -15.05 4.50
C THR A 5 -9.98 -14.33 4.10
N SER A 6 -9.22 -13.83 5.07
CA SER A 6 -8.03 -13.01 4.76
C SER A 6 -6.84 -13.81 4.24
N GLY A 7 -6.80 -15.13 4.45
CA GLY A 7 -5.66 -15.96 4.03
C GLY A 7 -4.35 -15.45 4.61
N GLU A 8 -3.40 -15.11 3.73
CA GLU A 8 -2.10 -14.53 4.14
C GLU A 8 -2.11 -12.99 4.27
N TYR A 9 -3.20 -12.31 3.91
CA TYR A 9 -3.30 -10.85 4.01
C TYR A 9 -3.43 -10.40 5.47
N ASN A 10 -2.72 -9.30 5.81
CA ASN A 10 -2.80 -8.69 7.14
C ASN A 10 -2.84 -7.16 7.08
N ALA A 11 -4.05 -6.60 7.17
CA ALA A 11 -4.29 -5.16 7.15
C ALA A 11 -3.82 -4.41 8.42
N ARG A 12 -3.44 -5.11 9.50
CA ARG A 12 -3.09 -4.51 10.80
C ARG A 12 -1.59 -4.20 10.92
N THR A 13 -0.85 -4.26 9.81
CA THR A 13 0.59 -4.03 9.77
C THR A 13 1.00 -3.23 8.52
N GLY A 14 2.23 -2.69 8.51
CA GLY A 14 2.83 -2.09 7.32
C GLY A 14 2.06 -0.87 6.80
N PHE A 15 1.60 -0.92 5.55
CA PHE A 15 0.84 0.18 4.94
C PHE A 15 -0.54 0.38 5.56
N GLY A 16 -1.17 -0.69 6.05
CA GLY A 16 -2.50 -0.60 6.66
C GLY A 16 -2.51 0.31 7.89
N THR A 17 -1.51 0.20 8.76
CA THR A 17 -1.41 1.07 9.95
C THR A 17 -1.19 2.53 9.57
N ARG A 18 -0.41 2.81 8.51
CA ARG A 18 -0.20 4.19 8.04
C ARG A 18 -1.48 4.81 7.48
N LEU A 19 -2.30 4.02 6.79
CA LEU A 19 -3.62 4.47 6.30
C LEU A 19 -4.56 4.77 7.47
N PHE A 20 -4.58 3.91 8.48
CA PHE A 20 -5.35 4.12 9.70
C PHE A 20 -4.94 5.43 10.41
N ASP A 21 -3.65 5.70 10.53
CA ASP A 21 -3.15 6.96 11.09
C ASP A 21 -3.60 8.19 10.27
N LEU A 22 -3.55 8.11 8.94
CA LEU A 22 -4.03 9.17 8.05
C LEU A 22 -5.51 9.47 8.32
N LEU A 23 -6.33 8.42 8.40
CA LEU A 23 -7.77 8.47 8.60
C LEU A 23 -8.18 8.61 10.08
N GLY A 24 -7.21 8.64 11.00
CA GLY A 24 -7.44 8.86 12.42
C GLY A 24 -8.15 7.71 13.14
N VAL A 25 -8.28 6.55 12.52
CA VAL A 25 -8.91 5.35 13.09
C VAL A 25 -7.83 4.38 13.54
N ASP A 26 -8.17 3.45 14.44
CA ASP A 26 -7.40 2.22 14.58
C ASP A 26 -8.03 1.10 13.74
N ALA A 27 -7.41 -0.09 13.76
CA ALA A 27 -7.89 -1.21 12.96
C ALA A 27 -9.30 -1.67 13.37
N ASP A 28 -9.66 -1.59 14.65
CA ASP A 28 -10.98 -2.01 15.12
C ASP A 28 -12.06 -0.98 14.74
N GLY A 29 -11.75 0.31 14.83
CA GLY A 29 -12.58 1.40 14.33
C GLY A 29 -12.81 1.32 12.83
N PHE A 30 -11.75 1.02 12.06
CA PHE A 30 -11.89 0.78 10.62
C PHE A 30 -12.82 -0.41 10.33
N GLU A 31 -12.61 -1.55 10.99
CA GLU A 31 -13.46 -2.74 10.81
C GLU A 31 -14.92 -2.48 11.21
N ALA A 32 -15.16 -1.66 12.24
CA ALA A 32 -16.51 -1.28 12.65
C ALA A 32 -17.21 -0.41 11.58
N ILE A 33 -16.49 0.54 10.97
CA ILE A 33 -17.01 1.37 9.87
C ILE A 33 -17.33 0.49 8.66
N VAL A 34 -16.42 -0.40 8.26
CA VAL A 34 -16.66 -1.33 7.14
C VAL A 34 -17.88 -2.22 7.39
N ARG A 35 -18.07 -2.71 8.62
CA ARG A 35 -19.23 -3.53 8.97
C ARG A 35 -20.55 -2.76 8.90
N ALA A 36 -20.52 -1.44 9.08
CA ALA A 36 -21.71 -0.60 9.11
C ALA A 36 -22.16 -0.12 7.71
N HIS A 37 -21.35 -0.33 6.66
CA HIS A 37 -21.60 0.19 5.33
C HIS A 37 -21.36 -0.85 4.24
N ASP A 38 -22.36 -1.09 3.40
CA ASP A 38 -22.31 -2.10 2.33
C ASP A 38 -21.72 -1.56 1.00
N THR A 39 -21.23 -0.32 0.97
CA THR A 39 -20.74 0.35 -0.24
C THR A 39 -19.45 1.12 0.03
N ASP A 40 -18.58 1.22 -0.96
CA ASP A 40 -17.33 2.00 -0.88
C ASP A 40 -17.60 3.46 -0.52
N GLU A 41 -18.62 4.07 -1.11
CA GLU A 41 -19.03 5.44 -0.78
C GLU A 41 -19.46 5.55 0.69
N GLY A 42 -20.24 4.60 1.20
CA GLY A 42 -20.64 4.58 2.61
C GLY A 42 -19.45 4.45 3.55
N VAL A 43 -18.51 3.55 3.23
CA VAL A 43 -17.26 3.38 4.01
C VAL A 43 -16.43 4.66 3.96
N LEU A 44 -16.24 5.25 2.78
CA LEU A 44 -15.50 6.50 2.62
C LEU A 44 -16.12 7.62 3.45
N GLN A 45 -17.43 7.85 3.35
CA GLN A 45 -18.12 8.87 4.14
C GLN A 45 -18.00 8.59 5.65
N GLY A 46 -18.09 7.32 6.08
CA GLY A 46 -17.89 6.93 7.47
C GLY A 46 -16.48 7.26 8.00
N LEU A 47 -15.45 7.01 7.18
CA LEU A 47 -14.06 7.35 7.51
C LEU A 47 -13.84 8.87 7.54
N LEU A 48 -14.36 9.59 6.55
CA LEU A 48 -14.22 11.04 6.45
C LEU A 48 -14.97 11.78 7.57
N ALA A 49 -16.07 11.20 8.08
CA ALA A 49 -16.76 11.68 9.27
C ALA A 49 -15.92 11.51 10.55
N HIS A 50 -15.02 10.51 10.59
CA HIS A 50 -14.10 10.30 11.69
C HIS A 50 -12.94 11.31 11.67
N LYS A 51 -12.28 11.43 10.51
CA LYS A 51 -11.26 12.45 10.25
C LYS A 51 -11.23 12.74 8.75
N HIS A 52 -11.29 14.03 8.44
CA HIS A 52 -11.13 14.51 7.07
C HIS A 52 -9.68 14.99 6.87
N PRO A 53 -8.78 14.15 6.32
CA PRO A 53 -7.40 14.57 6.08
C PRO A 53 -7.35 15.72 5.07
N SER A 54 -6.36 16.61 5.21
CA SER A 54 -6.15 17.66 4.22
C SER A 54 -5.66 17.07 2.90
N VAL A 55 -5.86 17.82 1.81
CA VAL A 55 -5.37 17.43 0.48
C VAL A 55 -3.86 17.21 0.49
N GLU A 56 -3.11 18.03 1.23
CA GLU A 56 -1.65 17.90 1.37
C GLU A 56 -1.27 16.62 2.12
N ALA A 57 -2.01 16.25 3.16
CA ALA A 57 -1.77 15.03 3.92
C ALA A 57 -2.03 13.78 3.06
N VAL A 58 -3.09 13.78 2.25
CA VAL A 58 -3.40 12.71 1.30
C VAL A 58 -2.31 12.62 0.23
N ALA A 59 -1.89 13.75 -0.35
CA ALA A 59 -0.83 13.78 -1.36
C ALA A 59 0.51 13.26 -0.81
N ALA A 60 0.88 13.63 0.42
CA ALA A 60 2.09 13.16 1.08
C ALA A 60 2.03 11.64 1.35
N PHE A 61 0.89 11.13 1.80
CA PHE A 61 0.67 9.70 2.00
C PHE A 61 0.81 8.93 0.67
N ASN A 62 0.14 9.38 -0.39
CA ASN A 62 0.20 8.74 -1.70
C ASN A 62 1.63 8.69 -2.22
N HIS A 63 2.35 9.82 -2.17
CA HIS A 63 3.76 9.85 -2.58
C HIS A 63 4.61 8.85 -1.79
N GLN A 64 4.45 8.78 -0.46
CA GLN A 64 5.20 7.84 0.36
C GLN A 64 4.85 6.38 0.03
N ALA A 65 3.59 6.06 -0.22
CA ALA A 65 3.14 4.72 -0.56
C ALA A 65 3.65 4.28 -1.93
N GLU A 66 3.54 5.16 -2.93
CA GLU A 66 3.92 4.89 -4.31
C GLU A 66 5.44 4.87 -4.53
N SER A 67 6.21 5.64 -3.74
CA SER A 67 7.67 5.70 -3.88
C SER A 67 8.43 4.70 -3.00
N TRP A 68 7.77 4.03 -2.05
CA TRP A 68 8.44 3.05 -1.18
C TRP A 68 9.07 1.91 -2.01
N PRO A 69 10.35 1.52 -1.79
CA PRO A 69 11.22 1.85 -0.64
C PRO A 69 12.27 2.96 -0.88
N GLU A 70 11.91 4.07 -1.53
CA GLU A 70 12.80 5.21 -1.73
C GLU A 70 13.48 5.69 -0.44
N GLY A 71 14.77 6.05 -0.55
CA GLY A 71 15.58 6.53 0.58
C GLY A 71 15.96 5.46 1.62
N ASN A 72 15.56 4.19 1.43
CA ASN A 72 15.88 3.10 2.34
C ASN A 72 16.62 1.94 1.61
N PRO A 73 17.97 1.95 1.59
CA PRO A 73 18.76 0.94 0.87
C PRO A 73 18.53 -0.50 1.35
N GLU A 74 18.30 -0.70 2.65
CA GLU A 74 18.02 -2.03 3.20
C GLU A 74 16.67 -2.55 2.69
N ALA A 75 15.64 -1.70 2.70
CA ALA A 75 14.33 -2.06 2.17
C ALA A 75 14.35 -2.28 0.64
N GLN A 76 15.18 -1.54 -0.10
CA GLN A 76 15.42 -1.78 -1.53
C GLN A 76 16.05 -3.15 -1.77
N GLU A 77 17.04 -3.54 -0.96
CA GLU A 77 17.66 -4.86 -1.08
C GLU A 77 16.69 -5.99 -0.75
N ARG A 78 15.90 -5.85 0.32
CA ARG A 78 14.84 -6.81 0.66
C ARG A 78 13.81 -6.93 -0.47
N HIS A 79 13.41 -5.80 -1.07
CA HIS A 79 12.50 -5.76 -2.20
C HIS A 79 13.04 -6.55 -3.40
N ARG A 80 14.32 -6.34 -3.78
CA ARG A 80 14.98 -7.11 -4.85
C ARG A 80 15.04 -8.60 -4.54
N THR A 81 15.43 -8.96 -3.31
CA THR A 81 15.48 -10.36 -2.88
C THR A 81 14.09 -11.02 -2.99
N MET A 82 13.01 -10.29 -2.70
CA MET A 82 11.64 -10.80 -2.85
C MET A 82 11.29 -11.05 -4.32
N LEU A 83 11.60 -10.12 -5.22
CA LEU A 83 11.40 -10.31 -6.67
C LEU A 83 12.17 -11.51 -7.22
N GLU A 84 13.44 -11.68 -6.81
CA GLU A 84 14.25 -12.84 -7.20
C GLU A 84 13.63 -14.15 -6.73
N LYS A 85 13.20 -14.23 -5.47
CA LYS A 85 12.54 -15.42 -4.91
C LYS A 85 11.22 -15.76 -5.60
N ALA A 86 10.50 -14.75 -6.07
CA ALA A 86 9.27 -14.91 -6.84
C ALA A 86 9.51 -15.27 -8.32
N GLY A 87 10.76 -15.39 -8.78
CA GLY A 87 11.09 -15.70 -10.17
C GLY A 87 11.14 -14.48 -11.11
N PHE A 88 10.96 -13.28 -10.56
CA PHE A 88 10.93 -12.02 -11.30
C PHE A 88 12.23 -11.20 -11.15
N GLY A 89 13.35 -11.84 -10.78
CA GLY A 89 14.64 -11.15 -10.64
C GLY A 89 15.14 -10.45 -11.90
N HIS A 90 14.61 -10.81 -13.07
CA HIS A 90 14.92 -10.15 -14.35
C HIS A 90 14.16 -8.83 -14.57
N ARG A 91 13.11 -8.54 -13.78
CA ARG A 91 12.28 -7.32 -13.88
C ARG A 91 12.91 -6.17 -13.10
N THR A 92 13.99 -5.60 -13.64
CA THR A 92 14.70 -4.46 -13.04
C THR A 92 13.94 -3.14 -13.10
N ASP A 93 12.86 -3.10 -13.88
CA ASP A 93 11.91 -2.00 -14.00
C ASP A 93 10.89 -1.93 -12.85
N ILE A 94 10.74 -3.02 -12.07
CA ILE A 94 9.89 -3.06 -10.88
C ILE A 94 10.74 -2.66 -9.68
N VAL A 95 10.60 -1.41 -9.27
CA VAL A 95 11.44 -0.79 -8.24
C VAL A 95 10.66 -0.33 -7.01
N THR A 96 9.33 -0.32 -7.08
CA THR A 96 8.44 0.06 -5.99
C THR A 96 7.73 -1.16 -5.42
N MET A 97 7.40 -1.12 -4.13
CA MET A 97 6.65 -2.19 -3.49
C MET A 97 5.23 -2.30 -4.05
N ALA A 98 4.60 -1.19 -4.45
CA ALA A 98 3.28 -1.17 -5.06
C ALA A 98 3.29 -1.95 -6.39
N ASP A 99 4.25 -1.69 -7.28
CA ASP A 99 4.39 -2.43 -8.53
C ASP A 99 4.66 -3.93 -8.29
N ARG A 100 5.39 -4.30 -7.22
CA ARG A 100 5.58 -5.72 -6.88
C ARG A 100 4.29 -6.38 -6.39
N LEU A 101 3.49 -5.70 -5.57
CA LEU A 101 2.20 -6.22 -5.10
C LEU A 101 1.22 -6.39 -6.26
N ASP A 102 1.18 -5.42 -7.18
CA ASP A 102 0.36 -5.52 -8.39
C ASP A 102 0.83 -6.69 -9.28
N LEU A 103 2.14 -6.91 -9.40
CA LEU A 103 2.70 -8.08 -10.10
C LEU A 103 2.27 -9.41 -9.43
N ASP A 104 2.37 -9.50 -8.10
CA ASP A 104 1.97 -10.68 -7.32
C ASP A 104 0.46 -10.98 -7.52
N ASP A 105 -0.36 -9.93 -7.62
CA ASP A 105 -1.81 -10.01 -7.91
C ASP A 105 -2.12 -10.26 -9.40
N GLY A 106 -1.11 -10.37 -10.27
CA GLY A 106 -1.27 -10.64 -11.71
C GLY A 106 -1.74 -9.45 -12.55
N ARG A 107 -1.56 -8.22 -12.06
CA ARG A 107 -1.86 -6.97 -12.79
C ARG A 107 -0.70 -6.56 -13.68
N GLU A 108 -1.00 -5.70 -14.66
CA GLU A 108 0.02 -5.14 -15.56
C GLU A 108 0.88 -4.10 -14.82
N VAL A 109 2.21 -4.18 -14.93
CA VAL A 109 3.16 -3.31 -14.24
C VAL A 109 4.38 -3.03 -15.13
N PRO A 110 5.09 -1.89 -14.98
CA PRO A 110 5.01 -0.92 -13.87
C PRO A 110 3.99 0.22 -14.09
N HIS A 111 3.29 0.59 -13.01
CA HIS A 111 2.48 1.80 -12.91
C HIS A 111 3.23 2.91 -12.14
N GLY A 112 3.90 2.55 -11.05
CA GLY A 112 4.63 3.45 -10.15
C GLY A 112 6.10 3.69 -10.52
N GLY A 113 6.62 3.00 -11.53
CA GLY A 113 8.01 3.11 -12.00
C GLY A 113 8.44 4.53 -12.41
N HIS A 114 7.52 5.49 -12.49
CA HIS A 114 7.81 6.89 -12.80
C HIS A 114 8.41 7.66 -11.62
N LEU A 115 7.96 7.37 -10.40
CA LEU A 115 8.51 7.94 -9.15
C LEU A 115 9.74 7.16 -8.68
N GLY A 116 9.80 5.86 -9.01
CA GLY A 116 10.95 5.01 -8.73
C GLY A 116 12.16 5.19 -9.67
N LYS A 117 12.16 6.16 -10.59
CA LYS A 117 13.24 6.35 -11.60
C LYS A 117 14.64 6.52 -10.98
N GLY A 118 14.75 6.97 -9.73
CA GLY A 118 16.03 7.04 -8.99
C GLY A 118 16.48 5.75 -8.32
N LEU A 119 15.65 4.70 -8.34
CA LEU A 119 15.87 3.41 -7.68
C LEU A 119 16.31 2.30 -8.65
N ALA A 120 16.08 2.49 -9.95
CA ALA A 120 16.59 1.61 -10.98
C ALA A 120 18.13 1.73 -11.02
N LYS A 121 18.85 0.66 -10.69
CA LYS A 121 20.28 0.57 -10.98
C LYS A 121 20.43 0.11 -12.42
N HIS A 122 21.10 0.93 -13.24
CA HIS A 122 21.57 0.56 -14.58
C HIS A 122 22.52 -0.64 -14.53
#